data_AF-C4RN88-F1
#
_entry.id   AF-C4RN88-F1
#
_cell.length_a   1.000
_cell.length_b   1.000
_cell.length_c   1.000
_cell.angle_alpha   90.00
_cell.angle_beta   90.00
_cell.angle_gamma   90.00
#
_symmetry.space_group_name_H-M   'P 1'
#
loop_
_entity.id
_entity.type
_entity.pdbx_description
1 polymer ?
#
loop_
_entity_poly.entity_id
_entity_poly.type
_entity_poly.pdbx_seq_one_letter_code
_entity_poly.pdbx_strand_id
1 'polypeptide(L)'
;MRDAGAAGPPLGSTDGLLAALRQRDPRVLAATLGNDLQAAALVMRPSLATTLKAGEAAGALAGIVSGSGPTCVFLAADAADAERIAGELELAGVCREARTAHGPVAGARIG
;
A
#
# COMPACT_ATOMS: atom_id res chain seq x y z
N MET A 1 2.83 19.56 -23.80
CA MET A 1 2.27 20.35 -22.68
C MET A 1 1.67 19.34 -21.71
N ARG A 2 2.22 19.17 -20.49
CA ARG A 2 1.59 18.30 -19.49
C ARG A 2 0.40 19.08 -18.98
N ASP A 3 -0.82 18.69 -19.34
CA ASP A 3 -2.00 19.18 -18.63
C ASP A 3 -1.84 18.78 -17.18
N ALA A 4 -1.65 19.78 -16.31
CA ALA A 4 -1.64 19.60 -14.89
C ALA A 4 -3.08 19.27 -14.49
N GLY A 5 -3.44 17.99 -14.56
CA GLY A 5 -4.65 17.50 -13.93
C GLY A 5 -4.64 18.01 -12.48
N ALA A 6 -5.69 18.70 -12.07
CA ALA A 6 -5.78 19.26 -10.73
C ALA A 6 -5.65 18.11 -9.73
N ALA A 7 -4.64 18.18 -8.86
CA ALA A 7 -4.51 17.23 -7.77
C ALA A 7 -5.79 17.27 -6.92
N GLY A 8 -6.23 16.10 -6.46
CA GLY A 8 -7.32 16.02 -5.50
C GLY A 8 -7.02 16.82 -4.23
N PRO A 9 -8.02 17.05 -3.36
CA PRO A 9 -7.75 17.62 -2.06
C PRO A 9 -6.74 16.73 -1.31
N PRO A 10 -5.78 17.32 -0.58
CA PRO A 10 -4.81 16.55 0.17
C PRO A 10 -5.51 15.70 1.23
N LEU A 11 -4.90 14.56 1.56
CA LEU A 11 -5.19 13.83 2.77
C LEU A 11 -4.99 14.79 3.93
N GLY A 12 -5.96 14.80 4.85
CA GLY A 12 -5.98 15.72 5.98
C GLY A 12 -4.83 15.49 6.97
N SER A 13 -5.06 15.82 8.24
CA SER A 13 -4.03 15.64 9.27
C SER A 13 -3.55 14.19 9.38
N THR A 14 -2.27 14.01 9.68
CA THR A 14 -1.64 12.71 9.96
C THR A 14 -1.86 12.23 11.40
N ASP A 15 -2.56 12.99 12.24
CA ASP A 15 -2.78 12.65 13.65
C ASP A 15 -3.41 11.27 13.85
N GLY A 16 -4.41 10.92 13.03
CA GLY A 16 -5.07 9.62 13.07
C GLY A 16 -4.11 8.47 12.75
N LEU A 17 -3.27 8.63 11.73
CA LEU A 17 -2.23 7.67 11.37
C LEU A 17 -1.20 7.49 12.50
N LEU A 18 -0.72 8.59 13.08
CA LEU A 18 0.22 8.55 14.19
C LEU A 18 -0.39 7.91 15.44
N ALA A 19 -1.67 8.16 15.73
CA ALA A 19 -2.40 7.51 16.81
C ALA A 19 -2.57 6.00 16.57
N ALA A 20 -2.87 5.58 15.33
CA ALA A 20 -2.99 4.17 14.97
C ALA A 20 -1.66 3.41 15.10
N LEU A 21 -0.55 4.01 14.64
CA LEU A 21 0.79 3.41 14.76
C LEU A 21 1.18 3.15 16.22
N ARG A 22 0.82 4.06 17.15
CA ARG A 22 1.10 3.88 18.59
C ARG A 22 0.34 2.70 19.21
N GLN A 23 -0.84 2.36 18.67
CA GLN A 23 -1.65 1.24 19.16
C GLN A 23 -1.07 -0.12 18.78
N ARG A 24 -0.22 -0.18 17.75
CA ARG A 24 0.36 -1.43 17.20
C ARG A 24 -0.70 -2.46 16.79
N ASP A 25 -1.87 -1.98 16.37
CA ASP A 25 -2.93 -2.80 15.81
C ASP A 25 -2.99 -2.58 14.28
N PRO A 26 -2.69 -3.60 13.46
CA PRO A 26 -2.69 -3.45 12.01
C PRO A 26 -4.08 -3.19 11.44
N ARG A 27 -5.17 -3.62 12.11
CA ARG A 27 -6.54 -3.31 11.66
C ARG A 27 -6.90 -1.85 11.88
N VAL A 28 -6.46 -1.27 13.00
CA VAL A 28 -6.61 0.17 13.26
C VAL A 28 -5.77 0.98 12.27
N LEU A 29 -4.53 0.53 12.01
CA LEU A 29 -3.65 1.19 11.04
C LEU A 29 -4.24 1.18 9.62
N ALA A 30 -4.82 0.05 9.19
CA ALA A 30 -5.40 -0.11 7.86
C ALA A 30 -6.40 0.99 7.50
N ALA A 31 -7.23 1.41 8.45
CA ALA A 31 -8.25 2.45 8.26
C ALA A 31 -7.68 3.86 8.05
N THR A 32 -6.37 4.05 8.26
CA THR A 32 -5.71 5.36 8.22
C THR A 32 -4.70 5.51 7.09
N LEU A 33 -4.47 4.45 6.31
CA LEU A 33 -3.53 4.48 5.19
C LEU A 33 -4.11 5.32 4.04
N GLY A 34 -3.23 6.11 3.42
CA GLY A 34 -3.59 6.92 2.27
C GLY A 34 -2.39 7.38 1.46
N ASN A 35 -2.64 7.73 0.20
CA ASN A 35 -1.67 8.37 -0.67
C ASN A 35 -2.37 9.36 -1.62
N ASP A 36 -2.04 10.65 -1.52
CA ASP A 36 -2.54 11.72 -2.39
C ASP A 36 -2.24 11.52 -3.89
N LEU A 37 -1.14 10.83 -4.18
CA LEU A 37 -0.73 10.55 -5.56
C LEU A 37 -1.46 9.34 -6.16
N GLN A 38 -2.21 8.57 -5.37
CA GLN A 38 -2.81 7.32 -5.83
C GLN A 38 -3.78 7.56 -6.99
N ALA A 39 -4.65 8.56 -6.91
CA ALA A 39 -5.59 8.86 -7.99
C ALA A 39 -4.87 9.11 -9.32
N ALA A 40 -3.81 9.91 -9.30
CA ALA A 40 -2.98 10.16 -10.47
C ALA A 40 -2.25 8.89 -10.95
N ALA A 41 -1.70 8.10 -10.03
CA ALA A 41 -1.01 6.85 -10.36
C ALA A 41 -1.95 5.84 -11.04
N LEU A 42 -3.21 5.72 -10.57
CA LEU A 42 -4.22 4.85 -11.16
C LEU A 42 -4.65 5.31 -12.56
N VAL A 43 -4.78 6.63 -12.78
CA VAL A 43 -5.07 7.19 -14.10
C VAL A 43 -3.92 6.91 -15.07
N MET A 44 -2.68 7.13 -14.64
CA MET A 44 -1.49 6.92 -15.48
C MET A 44 -1.19 5.45 -15.72
N ARG A 45 -1.55 4.56 -14.79
CA ARG A 45 -1.33 3.12 -14.88
C ARG A 45 -2.53 2.34 -14.32
N PRO A 46 -3.58 2.14 -15.14
CA PRO A 46 -4.80 1.46 -14.71
C PRO A 46 -4.60 0.02 -14.17
N SER A 47 -3.52 -0.67 -14.58
CA SER A 47 -3.21 -2.00 -14.07
C SER A 47 -2.95 -2.04 -12.55
N LEU A 48 -2.56 -0.91 -11.94
CA LEU A 48 -2.41 -0.81 -10.49
C LEU A 48 -3.75 -1.02 -9.77
N ALA A 49 -4.87 -0.61 -10.36
CA ALA A 49 -6.19 -0.87 -9.77
C ALA A 49 -6.50 -2.37 -9.70
N THR A 50 -6.09 -3.13 -10.72
CA THR A 50 -6.22 -4.59 -10.73
C THR A 50 -5.35 -5.22 -9.65
N THR A 51 -4.09 -4.77 -9.50
CA THR A 51 -3.19 -5.24 -8.43
C THR A 51 -3.78 -4.97 -7.05
N LEU A 52 -4.30 -3.75 -6.79
CA LEU A 52 -4.90 -3.39 -5.51
C LEU A 52 -6.11 -4.27 -5.18
N LYS A 53 -7.02 -4.48 -6.14
CA LYS A 53 -8.19 -5.36 -5.98
C LYS A 53 -7.79 -6.81 -5.72
N ALA A 54 -6.75 -7.30 -6.39
CA ALA A 54 -6.25 -8.66 -6.16
C ALA A 54 -5.70 -8.83 -4.74
N GLY A 55 -4.95 -7.85 -4.22
CA GLY A 55 -4.47 -7.90 -2.83
C GLY A 55 -5.58 -7.80 -1.79
N GLU A 56 -6.62 -7.00 -2.05
CA GLU A 56 -7.83 -6.95 -1.21
C GLU A 56 -8.59 -8.30 -1.23
N ALA A 57 -8.77 -8.91 -2.40
CA ALA A 57 -9.38 -10.23 -2.53
C ALA A 57 -8.53 -11.33 -1.86
N ALA A 58 -7.21 -11.15 -1.87
CA ALA A 58 -6.27 -11.96 -1.10
C ALA A 58 -6.25 -11.58 0.39
N GLY A 59 -7.20 -10.81 0.93
CA GLY A 59 -7.34 -10.60 2.36
C GLY A 59 -6.32 -9.64 2.99
N ALA A 60 -5.68 -8.77 2.20
CA ALA A 60 -4.97 -7.63 2.78
C ALA A 60 -5.94 -6.74 3.58
N LEU A 61 -5.50 -6.25 4.74
CA LEU A 61 -6.30 -5.33 5.57
C LEU A 61 -6.49 -3.97 4.88
N ALA A 62 -5.48 -3.54 4.12
CA ALA A 62 -5.51 -2.37 3.25
C ALA A 62 -4.45 -2.51 2.16
N GLY A 63 -4.69 -1.91 1.00
CA GLY A 63 -3.74 -1.80 -0.09
C GLY A 63 -3.68 -0.37 -0.63
N ILE A 64 -2.49 0.18 -0.81
CA ILE A 64 -2.29 1.50 -1.43
C ILE A 64 -1.14 1.47 -2.44
N VAL A 65 -1.14 2.40 -3.38
CA VAL A 65 0.07 2.73 -4.14
C VAL A 65 1.05 3.44 -3.19
N SER A 66 2.30 3.01 -3.15
CA SER A 66 3.36 3.68 -2.39
C SER A 66 3.99 4.79 -3.23
N GLY A 67 3.91 6.04 -2.74
CA GLY A 67 4.40 7.22 -3.46
C GLY A 67 3.75 7.39 -4.83
N SER A 68 4.53 7.68 -5.87
CA SER A 68 4.03 7.78 -7.25
C SER A 68 3.82 6.43 -7.95
N GLY A 69 4.03 5.30 -7.25
CA GLY A 69 4.05 3.97 -7.85
C GLY A 69 5.36 3.64 -8.58
N PRO A 70 5.48 2.43 -9.17
CA PRO A 70 4.42 1.44 -9.39
C PRO A 70 4.19 0.48 -8.22
N THR A 71 4.89 0.62 -7.11
CA THR A 71 4.76 -0.28 -5.97
C THR A 71 3.37 -0.17 -5.35
N CYS A 72 2.64 -1.29 -5.29
CA CYS A 72 1.48 -1.43 -4.40
C CYS A 72 1.97 -2.07 -3.09
N VAL A 73 1.59 -1.48 -1.96
CA VAL A 73 1.88 -2.01 -0.63
C VAL A 73 0.60 -2.52 0.00
N PHE A 74 0.66 -3.69 0.61
CA PHE A 74 -0.46 -4.36 1.26
C PHE A 74 -0.13 -4.57 2.74
N LEU A 75 -1.02 -4.12 3.62
CA LEU A 75 -0.90 -4.36 5.05
C LEU A 75 -1.56 -5.71 5.39
N ALA A 76 -0.78 -6.66 5.88
CA ALA A 76 -1.26 -7.95 6.37
C ALA A 76 -1.56 -7.88 7.88
N ALA A 77 -2.39 -8.80 8.40
CA ALA A 77 -2.62 -8.90 9.84
C ALA A 77 -1.40 -9.48 10.58
N ASP A 78 -0.70 -10.41 9.93
CA ASP A 78 0.52 -11.04 10.43
C ASP A 78 1.40 -11.58 9.27
N ALA A 79 2.46 -12.30 9.61
CA ALA A 79 3.42 -12.85 8.64
C ALA A 79 2.81 -13.95 7.75
N ALA A 80 1.93 -14.80 8.29
CA ALA A 80 1.30 -15.87 7.53
C ALA A 80 0.32 -15.29 6.50
N ASP A 81 -0.44 -14.26 6.88
CA ASP A 81 -1.26 -13.51 5.94
C ASP A 81 -0.42 -12.80 4.88
N ALA A 82 0.75 -12.26 5.22
CA ALA A 82 1.64 -11.62 4.25
C ALA A 82 2.14 -12.61 3.18
N GLU A 83 2.54 -13.82 3.58
CA GLU A 83 2.95 -14.88 2.65
C GLU A 83 1.80 -15.31 1.74
N ARG A 84 0.60 -15.49 2.31
CA ARG A 84 -0.61 -15.83 1.56
C ARG A 84 -0.97 -14.76 0.52
N ILE A 85 -0.95 -13.48 0.91
CA ILE A 85 -1.21 -12.35 0.00
C ILE A 85 -0.18 -12.33 -1.14
N ALA A 86 1.10 -12.51 -0.83
CA ALA A 86 2.15 -12.54 -1.84
C ALA A 86 1.93 -13.68 -2.85
N GLY A 87 1.64 -14.90 -2.38
CA GLY A 87 1.37 -16.05 -3.23
C GLY A 87 0.16 -15.84 -4.14
N GLU A 88 -0.95 -15.32 -3.61
CA GLU A 88 -2.15 -15.02 -4.41
C GLU A 88 -1.89 -13.95 -5.48
N LEU A 89 -1.09 -12.91 -5.17
CA LEU A 89 -0.72 -11.89 -6.15
C LEU A 89 0.15 -12.44 -7.29
N GLU A 90 1.07 -13.37 -6.98
CA GLU A 90 1.89 -14.05 -7.98
C GLU A 90 1.05 -14.98 -8.86
N LEU A 91 0.17 -15.78 -8.25
CA LEU A 91 -0.75 -16.67 -8.97
C LEU A 91 -1.71 -15.89 -9.89
N ALA A 92 -2.20 -14.73 -9.45
CA ALA A 92 -3.06 -13.86 -10.24
C ALA A 92 -2.34 -13.19 -11.42
N GLY A 93 -1.00 -13.17 -11.44
CA GLY A 93 -0.21 -12.57 -12.53
C GLY A 93 -0.40 -11.06 -12.68
N VAL A 94 -0.81 -10.37 -11.62
CA VAL A 94 -1.15 -8.92 -11.64
C VAL A 94 0.03 -8.00 -11.37
N CYS A 95 1.18 -8.56 -11.01
CA CYS A 95 2.44 -7.84 -10.79
C CYS A 95 3.62 -8.69 -11.27
N ARG A 96 4.79 -8.05 -11.45
CA ARG A 96 6.02 -8.77 -11.84
C ARG A 96 6.50 -9.72 -10.75
N GLU A 97 6.42 -9.30 -9.49
CA GLU A 97 6.88 -10.04 -8.32
C GLU A 97 6.13 -9.51 -7.08
N ALA A 98 5.87 -10.38 -6.10
CA ALA A 98 5.39 -9.99 -4.79
C ALA A 98 6.44 -10.36 -3.73
N ARG A 99 6.68 -9.48 -2.76
CA ARG A 99 7.67 -9.71 -1.70
C ARG A 99 7.08 -9.36 -0.35
N THR A 100 7.32 -10.20 0.65
CA THR A 100 6.98 -9.91 2.04
C THR A 100 8.04 -9.00 2.66
N ALA A 101 7.61 -8.16 3.58
CA ALA A 101 8.47 -7.26 4.34
C ALA A 101 7.83 -6.99 5.71
N HIS A 102 8.64 -6.56 6.68
CA HIS A 102 8.18 -6.15 8.00
C HIS A 102 8.79 -4.80 8.37
N GLY A 103 8.17 -4.11 9.33
CA GLY A 103 8.65 -2.82 9.84
C GLY A 103 7.99 -2.44 11.16
N PRO A 104 8.52 -1.42 11.85
CA PRO A 104 9.69 -0.62 11.47
C PRO A 104 11.00 -1.39 11.63
N VAL A 105 11.96 -1.11 10.75
CA VAL A 105 13.34 -1.65 10.83
C VAL A 105 14.34 -0.52 11.00
N ALA A 106 15.56 -0.85 11.43
CA ALA A 106 16.64 0.12 11.49
C ALA A 106 16.98 0.71 10.11
N GLY A 107 17.29 2.00 10.07
CA GLY A 107 17.86 2.64 8.88
C GLY A 107 19.32 2.21 8.60
N ALA A 108 19.97 2.89 7.67
CA ALA A 108 21.36 2.63 7.30
C ALA A 108 22.30 2.72 8.52
N ARG A 109 23.18 1.73 8.68
CA ARG A 109 24.20 1.66 9.74
C ARG A 109 25.52 1.21 9.14
N ILE A 110 26.62 1.68 9.72
CA ILE A 110 27.96 1.12 9.48
C ILE A 110 28.20 0.11 10.60
N GLY A 111 28.53 -1.12 10.23
CA GLY A 111 28.86 -2.22 11.14
C GLY A 111 29.82 -3.18 10.45
#